data_AF-A0A382Z5R7-F1
#
_entry.id   AF-A0A382Z5R7-F1
#
_cell.length_a   1.000
_cell.length_b   1.000
_cell.length_c   1.000
_cell.angle_alpha   90.00
_cell.angle_beta   90.00
_cell.angle_gamma   90.00
#
_symmetry.space_group_name_H-M   'P 1'
#
loop_
_entity.id
_entity.type
_entity.pdbx_description
1 polymer ?
#
loop_
_entity_poly.entity_id
_entity_poly.type
_entity_poly.pdbx_seq_one_letter_code
_entity_poly.pdbx_strand_id
1 'polypeptide(L)'
;MTGTQQLLLGKVRSRVKYTVGNKTDIPKILLIKLGAIGELVMASPFFDQLRKHFPHSEIVLVVGRSSFAVVEHNPNINRFVLVDDLVFYHGSVLTRVFEFFRLILKLREKEFNLSFVLQRAWPFRLLSGLAGVPVRVGFGYSRKDFFLTHPVVIDHIQNETESYLDLLRKMNIHAVFKKTSYYLSGEEKDFLDLFLERYSIDSGEEVIAIAPGGGESVKRTMLTKRWPVQCYIELIQRLQHARSCRVILVGGSGDREIA
;
A
#
# COMPACT_ATOMS: atom_id res chain seq x y z
N MET A 1 -38.12 -11.15 20.73
CA MET A 1 -37.94 -9.68 20.81
C MET A 1 -36.48 -9.37 20.49
N THR A 2 -36.18 -9.17 19.21
CA THR A 2 -34.82 -8.97 18.70
C THR A 2 -34.82 -7.64 17.96
N GLY A 3 -34.26 -6.61 18.60
CA GLY A 3 -34.20 -5.26 18.07
C GLY A 3 -33.28 -5.19 16.85
N THR A 4 -33.87 -5.04 15.67
CA THR A 4 -33.16 -4.74 14.43
C THR A 4 -32.60 -3.32 14.50
N GLN A 5 -31.31 -3.15 14.81
CA GLN A 5 -30.64 -1.86 14.62
C GLN A 5 -30.46 -1.61 13.12
N GLN A 6 -31.37 -0.83 12.53
CA GLN A 6 -31.17 -0.20 11.22
C GLN A 6 -30.14 0.92 11.36
N LEU A 7 -28.92 0.70 10.85
CA LEU A 7 -27.93 1.75 10.72
C LEU A 7 -28.26 2.59 9.49
N LEU A 8 -29.06 3.64 9.67
CA LEU A 8 -29.29 4.66 8.64
C LEU A 8 -27.99 5.43 8.43
N LEU A 9 -27.31 5.17 7.30
CA LEU A 9 -26.18 5.95 6.83
C LEU A 9 -26.60 7.42 6.68
N GLY A 10 -25.93 8.29 7.45
CA GLY A 10 -26.23 9.71 7.57
C GLY A 10 -26.31 10.42 6.22
N LYS A 11 -27.15 11.47 6.19
CA LYS A 11 -27.39 12.34 5.02
C LYS A 11 -26.10 13.06 4.58
N VAL A 12 -25.28 12.38 3.79
CA VAL A 12 -24.28 13.01 2.92
C VAL A 12 -24.89 13.02 1.52
N ARG A 13 -24.97 14.20 0.90
CA ARG A 13 -25.45 14.38 -0.49
C ARG A 13 -24.44 13.78 -1.51
N SER A 14 -24.17 12.47 -1.44
CA SER A 14 -23.62 11.69 -2.54
C SER A 14 -24.78 10.96 -3.22
N ARG A 15 -24.84 10.99 -4.56
CA ARG A 15 -25.97 10.44 -5.35
C ARG A 15 -26.07 8.90 -5.32
N VAL A 16 -25.14 8.21 -4.65
CA VAL A 16 -25.11 6.75 -4.53
C VAL A 16 -24.93 6.41 -3.06
N LYS A 17 -26.02 6.06 -2.39
CA LYS A 17 -25.95 5.45 -1.06
C LYS A 17 -25.52 4.00 -1.26
N TYR A 18 -24.31 3.66 -0.86
CA TYR A 18 -23.99 2.26 -0.64
C TYR A 18 -24.61 1.86 0.70
N THR A 19 -25.88 1.46 0.65
CA THR A 19 -26.46 0.72 1.76
C THR A 19 -25.82 -0.66 1.71
N VAL A 20 -25.20 -1.12 2.80
CA VAL A 20 -24.96 -2.55 3.02
C VAL A 20 -26.34 -3.19 3.20
N GLY A 21 -27.09 -3.24 2.10
CA GLY A 21 -28.46 -3.69 2.03
C GLY A 21 -28.43 -5.20 1.92
N ASN A 22 -28.81 -5.86 3.01
CA ASN A 22 -28.82 -7.30 3.24
C ASN A 22 -27.45 -7.92 3.47
N LYS A 23 -27.37 -8.68 4.58
CA LYS A 23 -26.26 -9.59 4.94
C LYS A 23 -26.01 -10.70 3.89
N THR A 24 -26.62 -10.65 2.71
CA THR A 24 -26.57 -11.67 1.67
C THR A 24 -25.72 -11.29 0.45
N ASP A 25 -25.48 -9.99 0.17
CA ASP A 25 -24.62 -9.59 -0.95
C ASP A 25 -23.22 -9.23 -0.44
N ILE A 26 -22.29 -10.18 -0.61
CA ILE A 26 -20.88 -10.01 -0.28
C ILE A 26 -20.24 -9.13 -1.37
N PRO A 27 -19.78 -7.90 -1.08
CA PRO A 27 -19.23 -7.05 -2.12
C PRO A 27 -17.87 -7.52 -2.59
N LYS A 28 -17.62 -7.35 -3.88
CA LYS A 28 -16.28 -7.46 -4.46
C LYS A 28 -15.60 -6.09 -4.47
N ILE A 29 -14.43 -6.03 -3.84
CA ILE A 29 -13.75 -4.78 -3.50
C ILE A 29 -12.46 -4.63 -4.31
N LEU A 30 -12.31 -3.49 -4.96
CA LEU A 30 -11.12 -3.10 -5.71
C LEU A 30 -10.28 -2.10 -4.92
N LEU A 31 -9.02 -2.41 -4.68
CA LEU A 31 -8.03 -1.51 -4.12
C LEU A 31 -7.08 -1.05 -5.22
N ILE A 32 -6.76 0.24 -5.27
CA ILE A 32 -5.79 0.78 -6.24
C ILE A 32 -4.67 1.48 -5.49
N LYS A 33 -3.51 0.83 -5.41
CA LYS A 33 -2.28 1.35 -4.80
C LYS A 33 -1.06 0.70 -5.46
N LEU A 34 -0.36 1.44 -6.31
CA LEU A 34 0.73 0.86 -7.10
C LEU A 34 2.02 0.66 -6.30
N GLY A 35 2.27 1.50 -5.30
CA GLY A 35 3.54 1.58 -4.58
C GLY A 35 3.83 3.03 -4.20
N ALA A 36 5.01 3.38 -3.66
CA ALA A 36 6.20 2.53 -3.46
C ALA A 36 6.10 1.57 -2.26
N ILE A 37 7.12 0.72 -2.05
CA ILE A 37 7.25 -0.25 -0.95
C ILE A 37 6.76 0.32 0.40
N GLY A 38 7.31 1.46 0.83
CA GLY A 38 6.93 2.09 2.09
C GLY A 38 5.47 2.52 2.16
N GLU A 39 4.88 2.95 1.04
CA GLU A 39 3.47 3.36 0.99
C GLU A 39 2.52 2.16 1.11
N LEU A 40 2.91 0.97 0.65
CA LEU A 40 2.14 -0.26 0.84
C LEU A 40 2.20 -0.74 2.29
N VAL A 41 3.37 -0.64 2.94
CA VAL A 41 3.49 -0.92 4.37
C VAL A 41 2.63 0.04 5.19
N MET A 42 2.65 1.34 4.86
CA MET A 42 1.76 2.33 5.50
C MET A 42 0.27 2.08 5.21
N ALA A 43 -0.08 1.44 4.09
CA ALA A 43 -1.45 1.04 3.79
C ALA A 43 -1.89 -0.27 4.48
N SER A 44 -0.98 -1.04 5.08
CA SER A 44 -1.32 -2.29 5.76
C SER A 44 -2.42 -2.17 6.83
N PRO A 45 -2.50 -1.11 7.66
CA PRO A 45 -3.57 -1.00 8.65
C PRO A 45 -4.93 -0.78 8.00
N PHE A 46 -4.96 -0.13 6.82
CA PHE A 46 -6.17 0.00 6.02
C PHE A 46 -6.64 -1.37 5.53
N PHE A 47 -5.73 -2.23 5.03
CA PHE A 47 -6.08 -3.58 4.61
C PHE A 47 -6.64 -4.42 5.77
N ASP A 48 -6.00 -4.34 6.95
CA ASP A 48 -6.43 -5.05 8.16
C ASP A 48 -7.84 -4.61 8.60
N GLN A 49 -8.12 -3.30 8.64
CA GLN A 49 -9.43 -2.76 9.05
C GLN A 49 -10.52 -3.08 8.02
N LEU A 50 -10.17 -3.01 6.73
CA LEU A 50 -11.09 -3.34 5.64
C LEU A 50 -11.50 -4.81 5.71
N ARG A 51 -10.55 -5.74 5.88
CA ARG A 51 -10.84 -7.19 6.01
C ARG A 51 -11.70 -7.49 7.23
N LYS A 52 -11.45 -6.84 8.37
CA LYS A 52 -12.29 -7.01 9.58
C LYS A 52 -13.74 -6.60 9.33
N HIS A 53 -13.96 -5.55 8.55
CA HIS A 53 -15.31 -5.08 8.23
C HIS A 53 -15.98 -5.92 7.12
N PHE A 54 -15.18 -6.42 6.18
CA PHE A 54 -15.64 -7.23 5.05
C PHE A 54 -14.96 -8.61 5.03
N PRO A 55 -15.24 -9.49 6.02
CA PRO A 55 -14.52 -10.76 6.19
C PRO A 55 -14.66 -11.69 4.99
N HIS A 56 -15.83 -11.71 4.35
CA HIS A 56 -16.14 -12.63 3.24
C HIS A 56 -15.92 -12.02 1.85
N SER A 57 -15.61 -10.73 1.75
CA SER A 57 -15.44 -10.05 0.46
C SER A 57 -14.20 -10.51 -0.30
N GLU A 58 -14.32 -10.64 -1.62
CA GLU A 58 -13.15 -10.73 -2.49
C GLU A 58 -12.51 -9.33 -2.57
N ILE A 59 -11.31 -9.18 -2.01
CA ILE A 59 -10.51 -7.96 -2.04
C ILE A 59 -9.39 -8.15 -3.05
N VAL A 60 -9.39 -7.31 -4.09
CA VAL A 60 -8.43 -7.34 -5.18
C VAL A 60 -7.59 -6.07 -5.17
N LEU A 61 -6.26 -6.19 -5.11
CA LEU A 61 -5.35 -5.06 -5.14
C LEU A 61 -4.68 -4.90 -6.51
N VAL A 62 -4.82 -3.72 -7.12
CA VAL A 62 -3.99 -3.27 -8.24
C VAL A 62 -2.68 -2.71 -7.66
N VAL A 63 -1.56 -3.35 -7.97
CA VAL A 63 -0.22 -3.02 -7.45
C VAL A 63 0.82 -3.05 -8.57
N GLY A 64 1.86 -2.22 -8.46
CA GLY A 64 3.00 -2.22 -9.38
C GLY A 64 3.89 -3.43 -9.15
N ARG A 65 4.47 -3.97 -10.23
CA ARG A 65 5.39 -5.11 -10.18
C ARG A 65 6.58 -4.83 -9.28
N SER A 66 7.11 -3.60 -9.30
CA SER A 66 8.27 -3.20 -8.48
C SER A 66 8.05 -3.28 -6.96
N SER A 67 6.79 -3.22 -6.53
CA SER A 67 6.41 -3.14 -5.11
C SER A 67 5.55 -4.33 -4.67
N PHE A 68 5.33 -5.31 -5.56
CA PHE A 68 4.43 -6.45 -5.32
C PHE A 68 4.89 -7.34 -4.17
N ALA A 69 6.20 -7.62 -4.08
CA ALA A 69 6.78 -8.49 -3.05
C ALA A 69 6.35 -8.10 -1.62
N VAL A 70 6.10 -6.81 -1.38
CA VAL A 70 5.72 -6.28 -0.06
C VAL A 70 4.33 -6.71 0.40
N VAL A 71 3.45 -7.00 -0.56
CA VAL A 71 2.05 -7.33 -0.30
C VAL A 71 1.67 -8.74 -0.72
N GLU A 72 2.56 -9.46 -1.40
CA GLU A 72 2.32 -10.79 -1.95
C GLU A 72 1.73 -11.76 -0.94
N HIS A 73 2.26 -11.77 0.29
CA HIS A 73 1.83 -12.66 1.37
C HIS A 73 0.81 -12.02 2.33
N ASN A 74 0.20 -10.90 1.96
CA ASN A 74 -0.77 -10.22 2.83
C ASN A 74 -2.11 -11.00 2.88
N PRO A 75 -2.50 -11.55 4.04
CA PRO A 75 -3.70 -12.41 4.16
C PRO A 75 -5.01 -11.63 4.00
N ASN A 76 -4.97 -10.30 4.04
CA ASN A 76 -6.16 -9.47 3.88
C ASN A 76 -6.57 -9.30 2.42
N ILE A 77 -5.71 -9.68 1.46
CA ILE A 77 -5.93 -9.48 0.03
C ILE A 77 -6.07 -10.85 -0.63
N ASN A 78 -7.14 -11.05 -1.42
CA ASN A 78 -7.39 -12.34 -2.08
C ASN A 78 -6.63 -12.48 -3.39
N ARG A 79 -6.52 -11.39 -4.17
CA ARG A 79 -5.92 -11.42 -5.50
C ARG A 79 -5.20 -10.12 -5.83
N PHE A 80 -4.22 -10.23 -6.70
CA PHE A 80 -3.45 -9.08 -7.20
C PHE A 80 -3.66 -8.89 -8.69
N VAL A 81 -3.71 -7.63 -9.12
CA VAL A 81 -3.65 -7.23 -10.52
C VAL A 81 -2.34 -6.45 -10.69
N LEU A 82 -1.33 -7.15 -11.21
CA LEU A 82 -0.01 -6.55 -11.41
C LEU A 82 -0.02 -5.59 -12.59
N VAL A 83 0.57 -4.43 -12.36
CA VAL A 83 0.78 -3.37 -13.35
C VAL A 83 2.27 -3.21 -13.58
N ASP A 84 2.67 -3.07 -14.85
CA ASP A 84 4.04 -2.67 -15.17
C ASP A 84 4.20 -1.17 -14.88
N ASP A 85 4.61 -0.86 -13.66
CA ASP A 85 4.74 0.51 -13.20
C ASP A 85 5.91 1.25 -13.87
N LEU A 86 6.92 0.54 -14.39
CA LEU A 86 7.97 1.13 -15.22
C LEU A 86 7.39 1.67 -16.52
N VAL A 87 6.57 0.87 -17.22
CA VAL A 87 5.88 1.33 -18.44
C VAL A 87 4.94 2.49 -18.12
N PHE A 88 4.21 2.43 -17.00
CA PHE A 88 3.29 3.50 -16.60
C PHE A 88 3.97 4.82 -16.27
N TYR A 89 5.17 4.80 -15.68
CA TYR A 89 5.89 6.01 -15.29
C TYR A 89 6.85 6.53 -16.37
N HIS A 90 7.54 5.64 -17.09
CA HIS A 90 8.61 5.99 -18.05
C HIS A 90 8.31 5.61 -19.51
N GLY A 91 7.24 4.87 -19.77
CA GLY A 91 6.86 4.50 -21.13
C GLY A 91 6.45 5.71 -21.97
N SER A 92 6.48 5.52 -23.30
CA SER A 92 5.94 6.51 -24.23
C SER A 92 4.45 6.80 -23.95
N VAL A 93 3.94 7.93 -24.43
CA VAL A 93 2.53 8.29 -24.22
C VAL A 93 1.61 7.17 -24.75
N LEU A 94 1.91 6.61 -25.92
CA LEU A 94 1.13 5.55 -26.55
C LEU A 94 1.11 4.27 -25.72
N THR A 95 2.26 3.82 -25.20
CA THR A 95 2.32 2.59 -24.40
C THR A 95 1.62 2.75 -23.06
N ARG A 96 1.75 3.91 -22.41
CA ARG A 96 1.02 4.23 -21.18
C ARG A 96 -0.49 4.21 -21.38
N VAL A 97 -0.97 4.80 -22.46
CA VAL A 97 -2.40 4.82 -22.81
C VAL A 97 -2.90 3.40 -23.10
N PHE A 98 -2.14 2.61 -23.87
CA PHE A 98 -2.49 1.23 -24.16
C PHE A 98 -2.58 0.37 -22.89
N GLU A 99 -1.58 0.43 -22.01
CA GLU A 99 -1.58 -0.31 -20.75
C GLU A 99 -2.71 0.15 -19.82
N PHE A 100 -3.04 1.44 -19.82
CA PHE A 100 -4.18 1.96 -19.08
C PHE A 100 -5.52 1.41 -19.61
N PHE A 101 -5.73 1.41 -20.93
CA PHE A 101 -6.93 0.81 -21.54
C PHE A 101 -7.01 -0.70 -21.29
N ARG A 102 -5.89 -1.42 -21.41
CA ARG A 102 -5.81 -2.84 -21.10
C ARG A 102 -6.22 -3.11 -19.65
N LEU A 103 -5.75 -2.27 -18.72
CA LEU A 103 -6.11 -2.38 -17.30
C LEU A 103 -7.60 -2.09 -17.07
N ILE A 104 -8.19 -1.10 -17.76
CA ILE A 104 -9.64 -0.83 -17.69
C ILE A 104 -10.44 -2.06 -18.08
N LEU A 105 -10.15 -2.65 -19.26
CA LEU A 105 -10.88 -3.81 -19.76
C LEU A 105 -10.81 -4.99 -18.77
N LYS A 106 -9.60 -5.28 -18.29
CA LYS A 106 -9.34 -6.34 -17.30
C LYS A 106 -10.08 -6.14 -15.98
N LEU A 107 -10.27 -4.89 -15.54
CA LEU A 107 -10.97 -4.58 -14.30
C LEU A 107 -12.49 -4.57 -14.49
N ARG A 108 -12.98 -4.17 -15.67
CA ARG A 108 -14.40 -4.12 -15.99
C ARG A 108 -15.03 -5.52 -16.01
N GLU A 109 -14.31 -6.51 -16.53
CA GLU A 109 -14.73 -7.93 -16.53
C GLU A 109 -14.94 -8.53 -15.14
N LYS A 110 -14.43 -7.88 -14.08
CA LYS A 110 -14.46 -8.40 -12.72
C LYS A 110 -15.62 -7.89 -11.87
N GLU A 111 -16.44 -6.98 -12.40
CA GLU A 111 -17.69 -6.51 -11.79
C GLU A 111 -17.58 -6.07 -10.31
N PHE A 112 -16.60 -5.22 -10.01
CA PHE A 112 -16.42 -4.69 -8.66
C PHE A 112 -17.59 -3.80 -8.21
N ASN A 113 -18.00 -3.93 -6.95
CA ASN A 113 -19.08 -3.13 -6.37
C ASN A 113 -18.54 -1.89 -5.63
N LEU A 114 -17.37 -2.01 -5.04
CA LEU A 114 -16.74 -0.96 -4.23
C LEU A 114 -15.27 -0.82 -4.61
N SER A 115 -14.79 0.41 -4.72
CA SER A 115 -13.36 0.69 -4.86
C SER A 115 -12.85 1.68 -3.84
N PHE A 116 -11.61 1.44 -3.42
CA PHE A 116 -10.81 2.40 -2.67
C PHE A 116 -9.56 2.76 -3.49
N VAL A 117 -9.50 4.02 -3.90
CA VAL A 117 -8.41 4.61 -4.67
C VAL A 117 -7.43 5.26 -3.69
N LEU A 118 -6.50 4.46 -3.18
CA LEU A 118 -5.44 4.92 -2.27
C LEU A 118 -4.35 5.68 -3.04
N GLN A 119 -4.23 5.44 -4.34
CA GLN A 119 -3.31 6.17 -5.21
C GLN A 119 -3.83 7.58 -5.48
N ARG A 120 -3.10 8.61 -5.02
CA ARG A 120 -3.51 10.02 -5.12
C ARG A 120 -3.59 10.57 -6.56
N ALA A 121 -2.91 9.93 -7.51
CA ALA A 121 -2.84 10.42 -8.89
C ALA A 121 -4.20 10.26 -9.63
N TRP A 122 -4.60 11.31 -10.35
CA TRP A 122 -5.90 11.40 -11.02
C TRP A 122 -6.22 10.27 -12.02
N PRO A 123 -5.26 9.68 -12.77
CA PRO A 123 -5.58 8.59 -13.70
C PRO A 123 -6.18 7.38 -12.99
N PHE A 124 -5.84 7.14 -11.72
CA PHE A 124 -6.38 6.00 -10.98
C PHE A 124 -7.81 6.22 -10.48
N ARG A 125 -8.23 7.48 -10.31
CA ARG A 125 -9.63 7.83 -10.11
C ARG A 125 -10.43 7.57 -11.38
N LEU A 126 -9.90 8.01 -12.53
CA LEU A 126 -10.47 7.74 -13.85
C LEU A 126 -10.57 6.23 -14.10
N LEU A 127 -9.51 5.46 -13.79
CA LEU A 127 -9.46 4.00 -13.93
C LEU A 127 -10.64 3.35 -13.20
N SER A 128 -10.86 3.73 -11.94
CA SER A 128 -11.97 3.19 -11.16
C SER A 128 -13.33 3.56 -11.74
N GLY A 129 -13.48 4.76 -12.32
CA GLY A 129 -14.70 5.18 -13.00
C GLY A 129 -14.96 4.40 -14.28
N LEU A 130 -13.95 4.25 -15.14
CA LEU A 130 -14.03 3.54 -16.42
C LEU A 130 -14.13 2.02 -16.26
N ALA A 131 -13.63 1.46 -15.15
CA ALA A 131 -13.88 0.07 -14.77
C ALA A 131 -15.36 -0.18 -14.38
N GLY A 132 -16.19 0.86 -14.27
CA GLY A 132 -17.63 0.72 -14.02
C GLY A 132 -17.99 0.49 -12.55
N VAL A 133 -17.05 0.69 -11.61
CA VAL A 133 -17.30 0.44 -10.18
C VAL A 133 -18.32 1.46 -9.65
N PRO A 134 -19.47 1.07 -9.09
CA PRO A 134 -20.54 2.01 -8.76
C PRO A 134 -20.18 2.90 -7.55
N VAL A 135 -19.48 2.36 -6.55
CA VAL A 135 -19.05 3.09 -5.35
C VAL A 135 -17.54 3.24 -5.36
N ARG A 136 -17.08 4.48 -5.40
CA ARG A 136 -15.67 4.85 -5.56
C ARG A 136 -15.26 5.85 -4.49
N VAL A 137 -14.40 5.41 -3.57
CA VAL A 137 -13.87 6.17 -2.45
C VAL A 137 -12.41 6.47 -2.71
N GLY A 138 -11.94 7.68 -2.46
CA GLY A 138 -10.54 8.01 -2.71
C GLY A 138 -10.21 9.45 -2.37
N PHE A 139 -8.94 9.80 -2.55
CA PHE A 139 -8.47 11.16 -2.33
C PHE A 139 -8.85 12.08 -3.50
N GLY A 140 -9.52 13.19 -3.19
CA GLY A 140 -9.95 14.19 -4.16
C GLY A 140 -9.53 15.60 -3.75
N TYR A 141 -9.45 16.52 -4.72
CA TYR A 141 -9.10 17.92 -4.47
C TYR A 141 -10.25 18.74 -3.89
N SER A 142 -11.49 18.32 -4.14
CA SER A 142 -12.68 19.00 -3.66
C SER A 142 -13.80 18.01 -3.35
N ARG A 143 -14.87 18.48 -2.70
CA ARG A 143 -16.07 17.66 -2.43
C ARG A 143 -16.81 17.25 -3.71
N LYS A 144 -16.45 17.80 -4.87
CA LYS A 144 -16.98 17.45 -6.19
C LYS A 144 -15.83 16.90 -7.04
N ASP A 145 -15.71 15.58 -7.09
CA ASP A 145 -14.80 14.89 -8.00
C ASP A 145 -15.68 14.08 -8.97
N PHE A 146 -15.47 14.22 -10.27
CA PHE A 146 -16.29 13.54 -11.28
C PHE A 146 -16.09 12.03 -11.28
N PHE A 147 -14.92 11.56 -10.86
CA PHE A 147 -14.55 10.15 -10.91
C PHE A 147 -14.69 9.45 -9.54
N LEU A 148 -14.89 10.19 -8.45
CA LEU A 148 -15.15 9.64 -7.13
C LEU A 148 -16.58 9.91 -6.66
N THR A 149 -17.22 8.90 -6.10
CA THR A 149 -18.52 9.07 -5.42
C THR A 149 -18.37 9.61 -4.00
N HIS A 150 -17.26 9.28 -3.35
CA HIS A 150 -16.95 9.62 -1.97
C HIS A 150 -15.53 10.20 -1.88
N PRO A 151 -15.32 11.45 -2.33
CA PRO A 151 -14.01 12.09 -2.22
C PRO A 151 -13.69 12.41 -0.75
N VAL A 152 -12.45 12.10 -0.36
CA VAL A 152 -11.82 12.54 0.89
C VAL A 152 -10.84 13.64 0.55
N VAL A 153 -10.97 14.77 1.23
CA VAL A 153 -10.05 15.90 1.05
C VAL A 153 -8.72 15.52 1.68
N ILE A 154 -7.65 15.81 0.95
CA ILE A 154 -6.29 15.53 1.39
C ILE A 154 -5.91 16.53 2.50
N ASP A 155 -5.52 16.00 3.66
CA ASP A 155 -4.71 16.75 4.62
C ASP A 155 -3.23 16.53 4.28
N HIS A 156 -2.47 17.62 4.20
CA HIS A 156 -1.05 17.60 3.85
C HIS A 156 -0.13 17.45 5.07
N ILE A 157 -0.65 17.64 6.28
CA ILE A 157 0.11 17.59 7.53
C ILE A 157 -0.06 16.22 8.22
N GLN A 158 -1.17 15.54 7.93
CA GLN A 158 -1.51 14.26 8.53
C GLN A 158 -0.57 13.13 8.10
N ASN A 159 -0.37 12.17 9.00
CA ASN A 159 0.32 10.93 8.68
C ASN A 159 -0.38 10.19 7.51
N GLU A 160 0.41 9.65 6.58
CA GLU A 160 -0.11 8.99 5.39
C GLU A 160 -0.94 7.73 5.72
N THR A 161 -0.55 6.99 6.76
CA THR A 161 -1.30 5.82 7.26
C THR A 161 -2.69 6.22 7.74
N GLU A 162 -2.78 7.28 8.55
CA GLU A 162 -4.05 7.82 9.02
C GLU A 162 -4.90 8.35 7.86
N SER A 163 -4.27 8.97 6.87
CA SER A 163 -4.95 9.42 5.64
C SER A 163 -5.61 8.24 4.91
N TYR A 164 -4.96 7.07 4.85
CA TYR A 164 -5.60 5.88 4.27
C TYR A 164 -6.81 5.42 5.07
N LEU A 165 -6.73 5.45 6.41
CA LEU A 165 -7.86 5.09 7.28
C LEU A 165 -9.04 6.04 7.11
N ASP A 166 -8.82 7.32 6.77
CA ASP A 166 -9.90 8.26 6.48
C ASP A 166 -10.77 7.85 5.30
N LEU A 167 -10.25 7.07 4.35
CA LEU A 167 -11.06 6.48 3.28
C LEU A 167 -12.11 5.52 3.84
N LEU A 168 -11.78 4.74 4.88
CA LEU A 168 -12.75 3.89 5.58
C LEU A 168 -13.73 4.73 6.40
N ARG A 169 -13.23 5.73 7.14
CA ARG A 169 -14.06 6.62 7.95
C ARG A 169 -15.05 7.41 7.11
N LYS A 170 -14.71 7.73 5.86
CA LYS A 170 -15.62 8.35 4.89
C LYS A 170 -16.86 7.50 4.60
N MET A 171 -16.74 6.18 4.72
CA MET A 171 -17.82 5.21 4.58
C MET A 171 -18.47 4.87 5.93
N ASN A 172 -18.17 5.63 6.99
CA ASN A 172 -18.57 5.36 8.38
C ASN A 172 -18.06 4.02 8.92
N ILE A 173 -16.98 3.49 8.36
CA ILE A 173 -16.30 2.31 8.89
C ILE A 173 -15.35 2.78 9.99
N HIS A 174 -15.54 2.27 11.20
CA HIS A 174 -14.65 2.57 12.31
C HIS A 174 -13.26 1.99 12.03
N ALA A 175 -12.27 2.88 11.89
CA ALA A 175 -10.91 2.53 11.55
C ALA A 175 -9.93 3.27 12.48
N VAL A 176 -9.13 2.50 13.21
CA VAL A 176 -8.15 3.00 14.18
C VAL A 176 -6.80 2.39 13.85
N PHE A 177 -5.77 3.24 13.79
CA PHE A 177 -4.40 2.79 13.62
C PHE A 177 -3.94 2.01 14.86
N LYS A 178 -3.27 0.88 14.63
CA LYS A 178 -2.66 0.07 15.69
C LYS A 178 -1.18 -0.14 15.44
N LYS A 179 -0.85 -0.73 14.29
CA LYS A 179 0.50 -1.01 13.83
C LYS A 179 0.50 -1.17 12.33
N THR A 180 1.64 -0.97 11.70
CA THR A 180 1.90 -1.48 10.35
C THR A 180 2.27 -2.96 10.42
N SER A 181 1.99 -3.68 9.34
CA SER A 181 2.24 -5.11 9.21
C SER A 181 2.94 -5.40 7.88
N TYR A 182 3.95 -6.27 7.95
CA TYR A 182 4.58 -6.91 6.80
C TYR A 182 4.46 -8.42 7.00
N TYR A 183 4.08 -9.15 5.96
CA TYR A 183 3.79 -10.57 6.06
C TYR A 183 4.88 -11.33 5.31
N LEU A 184 5.65 -12.13 6.05
CA LEU A 184 6.71 -12.98 5.52
C LEU A 184 6.15 -14.34 5.06
N SER A 185 6.68 -14.87 3.98
CA SER A 185 6.50 -16.26 3.55
C SER A 185 7.16 -17.25 4.51
N GLY A 186 6.95 -18.55 4.29
CA GLY A 186 7.71 -19.59 5.00
C GLY A 186 9.20 -19.51 4.66
N GLU A 187 9.52 -19.42 3.36
CA GLU A 187 10.90 -19.34 2.86
C GLU A 187 11.66 -18.11 3.40
N GLU A 188 10.99 -16.96 3.52
CA GLU A 188 11.60 -15.75 4.10
C GLU A 188 11.85 -15.88 5.61
N LYS A 189 11.07 -16.70 6.32
CA LYS A 189 11.33 -17.00 7.74
C LYS A 189 12.51 -17.95 7.87
N ASP A 190 12.56 -18.98 7.03
CA ASP A 190 13.64 -19.97 7.01
C ASP A 190 14.98 -19.34 6.59
N PHE A 191 14.94 -18.26 5.78
CA PHE A 191 16.12 -17.49 5.40
C PHE A 191 16.87 -16.93 6.60
N LEU A 192 16.19 -16.57 7.69
CA LEU A 192 16.84 -15.99 8.86
C LEU A 192 17.85 -16.97 9.46
N ASP A 193 17.45 -18.22 9.67
CA ASP A 193 18.32 -19.24 10.27
C ASP A 193 19.53 -19.53 9.38
N LEU A 194 19.30 -19.65 8.06
CA LEU A 194 20.36 -19.83 7.07
C LEU A 194 21.32 -18.63 7.00
N PHE A 195 20.80 -17.41 7.16
CA PHE A 195 21.59 -16.19 7.15
C PHE A 195 22.48 -16.11 8.40
N LEU A 196 21.93 -16.40 9.58
CA LEU A 196 22.67 -16.42 10.83
C LEU A 196 23.79 -17.48 10.80
N GLU A 197 23.50 -18.68 10.29
CA GLU A 197 24.49 -19.77 10.14
C GLU A 197 25.61 -19.36 9.17
N ARG A 198 25.24 -18.90 7.97
CA ARG A 198 26.20 -18.53 6.91
C ARG A 198 27.22 -17.48 7.39
N TYR A 199 26.77 -16.51 8.16
CA TYR A 199 27.61 -15.43 8.67
C TYR A 199 28.12 -15.69 10.08
N SER A 200 27.88 -16.88 10.65
CA SER A 200 28.29 -17.27 12.01
C SER A 200 27.93 -16.19 13.04
N ILE A 201 26.64 -15.84 13.06
CA ILE A 201 26.06 -14.88 14.00
C ILE A 201 25.42 -15.67 15.14
N ASP A 202 25.97 -15.52 16.33
CA ASP A 202 25.48 -16.23 17.51
C ASP A 202 24.17 -15.61 18.04
N SER A 203 23.30 -16.43 18.63
CA SER A 203 21.99 -16.00 19.17
C SER A 203 22.06 -14.89 20.23
N GLY A 204 23.22 -14.69 20.86
CA GLY A 204 23.46 -13.64 21.86
C GLY A 204 24.24 -12.42 21.34
N GLU A 205 24.67 -12.43 20.07
CA GLU A 205 25.42 -11.33 19.49
C GLU A 205 24.50 -10.15 19.16
N GLU A 206 24.90 -8.93 19.53
CA GLU A 206 24.16 -7.73 19.15
C GLU A 206 24.42 -7.41 17.67
N VAL A 207 23.35 -7.43 16.86
CA VAL A 207 23.42 -7.13 15.42
C VAL A 207 22.74 -5.80 15.13
N ILE A 208 23.45 -4.90 14.46
CA ILE A 208 22.96 -3.59 14.03
C ILE A 208 22.91 -3.57 12.50
N ALA A 209 21.70 -3.53 11.94
CA ALA A 209 21.49 -3.32 10.52
C ALA A 209 21.51 -1.82 10.17
N ILE A 210 22.33 -1.42 9.21
CA ILE A 210 22.41 -0.05 8.69
C ILE A 210 22.04 -0.08 7.21
N ALA A 211 21.10 0.78 6.83
CA ALA A 211 20.66 0.93 5.44
C ALA A 211 21.16 2.27 4.88
N PRO A 212 22.40 2.34 4.33
CA PRO A 212 22.97 3.62 3.90
C PRO A 212 22.40 4.13 2.57
N GLY A 213 21.73 3.24 1.84
CA GLY A 213 21.12 3.47 0.54
C GLY A 213 19.79 4.23 0.57
N GLY A 214 18.98 3.99 -0.46
CA GLY A 214 17.64 4.57 -0.59
C GLY A 214 17.62 5.87 -1.40
N GLY A 215 16.51 6.60 -1.38
CA GLY A 215 16.32 7.80 -2.20
C GLY A 215 16.07 7.54 -3.70
N GLU A 216 16.22 6.30 -4.18
CA GLU A 216 15.86 5.89 -5.53
C GLU A 216 14.57 5.06 -5.53
N SER A 217 13.70 5.32 -6.51
CA SER A 217 12.45 4.59 -6.71
C SER A 217 12.10 4.61 -8.18
N VAL A 218 11.24 3.70 -8.63
CA VAL A 218 10.71 3.71 -10.02
C VAL A 218 10.19 5.10 -10.42
N LYS A 219 9.64 5.87 -9.48
CA LYS A 219 9.04 7.18 -9.78
C LYS A 219 10.04 8.34 -9.77
N ARG A 220 11.08 8.29 -8.94
CA ARG A 220 11.98 9.43 -8.70
C ARG A 220 13.27 9.00 -8.00
N THR A 221 14.35 9.70 -8.31
CA THR A 221 15.63 9.69 -7.59
C THR A 221 15.80 10.99 -6.79
N MET A 222 16.12 10.87 -5.50
CA MET A 222 16.31 11.94 -4.52
C MET A 222 17.50 11.58 -3.61
N LEU A 223 18.71 11.71 -4.15
CA LEU A 223 19.95 11.36 -3.44
C LEU A 223 20.20 12.24 -2.21
N THR A 224 19.59 13.42 -2.14
CA THR A 224 19.63 14.31 -0.95
C THR A 224 19.00 13.69 0.30
N LYS A 225 18.26 12.58 0.16
CA LYS A 225 17.76 11.79 1.29
C LYS A 225 18.81 10.86 1.90
N ARG A 226 19.96 10.67 1.24
CA ARG A 226 21.06 9.84 1.74
C ARG A 226 21.93 10.68 2.67
N TRP A 227 22.29 10.11 3.81
CA TRP A 227 23.31 10.69 4.67
C TRP A 227 24.70 10.50 4.03
N PRO A 228 25.65 11.45 4.17
CA PRO A 228 26.98 11.30 3.59
C PRO A 228 27.69 10.02 4.05
N VAL A 229 28.39 9.37 3.13
CA VAL A 229 29.07 8.08 3.37
C VAL A 229 30.04 8.17 4.55
N GLN A 230 30.81 9.26 4.64
CA GLN A 230 31.76 9.48 5.72
C GLN A 230 31.09 9.44 7.10
N CYS A 231 29.85 9.91 7.20
CA CYS A 231 29.13 9.89 8.45
C CYS A 231 28.66 8.48 8.85
N TYR A 232 28.30 7.63 7.88
CA TYR A 232 28.04 6.20 8.15
C TYR A 232 29.32 5.48 8.61
N ILE A 233 30.47 5.74 7.98
CA ILE A 233 31.76 5.18 8.40
C ILE A 233 32.06 5.56 9.86
N GLU A 234 31.94 6.85 10.18
CA GLU A 234 32.18 7.35 11.54
C GLU A 234 31.20 6.73 12.56
N LEU A 235 29.93 6.57 12.20
CA LEU A 235 28.92 5.91 13.04
C LEU A 235 29.30 4.46 13.32
N ILE A 236 29.68 3.70 12.28
CA ILE A 236 30.05 2.28 12.40
C ILE A 236 31.26 2.12 13.32
N GLN A 237 32.29 2.93 13.12
CA GLN A 237 33.50 2.93 13.97
C GLN A 237 33.14 3.23 15.44
N ARG A 238 32.29 4.23 15.68
CA ARG A 238 31.83 4.57 17.05
C ARG A 238 31.02 3.44 17.68
N LEU A 239 30.15 2.78 16.92
CA LEU A 239 29.35 1.65 17.43
C LEU A 239 30.26 0.48 17.84
N GLN A 240 31.21 0.11 16.97
CA GLN A 240 32.14 -0.99 17.23
C GLN A 240 33.13 -0.69 18.37
N HIS A 241 33.49 0.58 18.58
CA HIS A 241 34.33 0.97 19.72
C HIS A 241 33.56 1.00 21.05
N ALA A 242 32.28 1.37 21.03
CA ALA A 242 31.47 1.53 22.25
C ALA A 242 30.95 0.20 22.81
N ARG A 243 30.78 -0.82 21.96
CA ARG A 243 30.20 -2.12 22.33
C ARG A 243 30.62 -3.22 21.36
N SER A 244 30.56 -4.46 21.84
CA SER A 244 30.72 -5.64 20.99
C SER A 244 29.43 -5.85 20.19
N CYS A 245 29.41 -5.40 18.94
CA CYS A 245 28.28 -5.58 18.04
C CYS A 245 28.74 -5.88 16.62
N ARG A 246 27.93 -6.64 15.88
CA ARG A 246 28.09 -6.86 14.44
C ARG A 246 27.27 -5.85 13.66
N VAL A 247 27.91 -5.17 12.72
CA VAL A 247 27.22 -4.27 11.80
C VAL A 247 26.95 -5.00 10.49
N ILE A 248 25.71 -4.93 10.01
CA ILE A 248 25.29 -5.46 8.71
C ILE A 248 24.79 -4.31 7.85
N LEU A 249 25.30 -4.21 6.64
CA LEU A 249 24.84 -3.22 5.67
C LEU A 249 23.75 -3.84 4.81
N VAL A 250 22.60 -3.19 4.74
CA VAL A 250 21.43 -3.65 3.99
C VAL A 250 21.06 -2.65 2.90
N GLY A 251 20.74 -3.14 1.71
CA GLY A 251 20.44 -2.29 0.56
C GLY A 251 20.07 -3.09 -0.67
N GLY A 252 19.56 -2.40 -1.68
CA GLY A 252 19.31 -2.98 -2.99
C GLY A 252 20.58 -3.07 -3.83
N SER A 253 20.48 -3.63 -5.03
CA SER A 253 21.61 -3.72 -5.96
C SER A 253 22.19 -2.35 -6.34
N GLY A 254 21.36 -1.31 -6.39
CA GLY A 254 21.78 0.07 -6.66
C GLY A 254 22.48 0.76 -5.48
N ASP A 255 22.50 0.15 -4.31
CA ASP A 255 23.17 0.69 -3.11
C ASP A 255 24.58 0.10 -2.90
N ARG A 256 25.03 -0.83 -3.76
CA ARG A 256 26.30 -1.56 -3.62
C ARG A 256 27.55 -0.69 -3.56
N GLU A 257 27.55 0.48 -4.21
CA GLU A 257 28.71 1.38 -4.16
C GLU A 257 28.80 2.16 -2.84
N ILE A 258 27.70 2.22 -2.09
CA ILE A 258 27.58 2.97 -0.84
C ILE A 258 27.60 2.04 0.38
N ALA A 259 27.17 0.79 0.19
CA ALA A 259 27.17 -0.28 1.17
C ALA A 259 28.46 -1.10 1.17
#